data_AF-A0A381U0B2-F1
#
_entry.id   AF-A0A381U0B2-F1
#
_cell.length_a   1.000
_cell.length_b   1.000
_cell.length_c   1.000
_cell.angle_alpha   90.00
_cell.angle_beta   90.00
_cell.angle_gamma   90.00
#
_symmetry.space_group_name_H-M   'P 1'
#
loop_
_entity.id
_entity.type
_entity.pdbx_description
1 polymer ?
#
loop_
_entity_poly.entity_id
_entity_poly.type
_entity_poly.pdbx_seq_one_letter_code
_entity_poly.pdbx_strand_id
1 'polypeptide(L)'
;VNYVNPKDTSVVSRFSVSSYPDKANENSEKIILRLGQPFGNHNGGHLAFGPIDGMLYIGFGDGGKWGDPYDNAQNLNTLLGTILRIDIDHGDPYAIPSNNPFINQRNKRSEIWCFGLRNPWRFSFDRLTNDLIIGDVGQNLWEEINWSTWNNSKGSNYGWKIMEANHCYSPEENCDEFGLVKPIHEYPNNVDYMKILMGLDHAEATGCSVTGGYVYRGSAIPELQGTYIFGDYCTGRIWSFRIKNGQKTDFKNLSKELSKTSKKIPTFISSFGEDQNGELYVVDYMGFIYKFISD
;
A
#
# COMPACT_ATOMS: atom_id res chain seq x y z
N VAL A 1 6.29 11.05 -9.56
CA VAL A 1 7.05 9.77 -9.42
C VAL A 1 7.76 9.76 -8.09
N ASN A 2 8.05 8.58 -7.55
CA ASN A 2 8.92 8.42 -6.38
C ASN A 2 10.04 7.44 -6.73
N TYR A 3 11.26 7.73 -6.31
CA TYR A 3 12.42 6.89 -6.52
C TYR A 3 13.42 7.03 -5.37
N VAL A 4 14.28 6.04 -5.17
CA VAL A 4 15.37 6.08 -4.18
C VAL A 4 16.68 6.35 -4.92
N ASN A 5 17.41 7.38 -4.51
CA ASN A 5 18.69 7.72 -5.13
C ASN A 5 19.85 6.89 -4.54
N PRO A 6 21.06 6.93 -5.13
CA PRO A 6 22.22 6.17 -4.63
C PRO A 6 22.75 6.54 -3.25
N LYS A 7 22.13 7.51 -2.56
CA LYS A 7 22.45 7.94 -1.19
C LYS A 7 21.32 7.57 -0.22
N ASP A 8 20.56 6.52 -0.54
CA ASP A 8 19.44 6.01 0.25
C ASP A 8 18.44 7.11 0.64
N THR A 9 18.09 7.97 -0.32
CA THR A 9 17.08 9.02 -0.11
C THR A 9 15.91 8.78 -1.06
N SER A 10 14.71 8.62 -0.50
CA SER A 10 13.47 8.68 -1.28
C SER A 10 13.23 10.11 -1.77
N VAL A 11 12.91 10.23 -3.05
CA VAL A 11 12.68 11.51 -3.74
C VAL A 11 11.34 11.43 -4.43
N VAL A 12 10.41 12.27 -3.97
CA VAL A 12 9.15 12.50 -4.67
C VAL A 12 9.34 13.68 -5.61
N SER A 13 9.20 13.41 -6.91
CA SER A 13 9.42 14.40 -7.97
C SER A 13 8.21 14.51 -8.89
N ARG A 14 7.96 15.74 -9.33
CA ARG A 14 7.03 16.06 -10.41
C ARG A 14 7.81 16.26 -11.71
N PHE A 15 7.30 15.72 -12.79
CA PHE A 15 7.75 15.98 -14.15
C PHE A 15 6.56 16.46 -14.97
N SER A 16 6.82 17.27 -15.99
CA SER A 16 5.85 17.66 -17.00
C SER A 16 5.99 16.79 -18.25
N VAL A 17 4.89 16.59 -18.95
CA VAL A 17 4.92 16.02 -20.30
C VAL A 17 5.67 16.96 -21.24
N SER A 18 6.37 16.40 -22.23
CA SER A 18 7.00 17.18 -23.29
C SER A 18 5.97 17.68 -24.30
N SER A 19 6.40 18.31 -25.39
CA SER A 19 5.52 18.59 -26.54
C SER A 19 4.97 17.31 -27.19
N TYR A 20 5.55 16.15 -26.90
CA TYR A 20 5.03 14.83 -27.27
C TYR A 20 4.26 14.21 -26.09
N PRO A 21 2.94 13.95 -26.22
CA PRO A 21 2.09 13.48 -25.12
C PRO A 21 2.55 12.20 -24.41
N ASP A 22 3.22 11.30 -25.14
CA ASP A 22 3.68 10.01 -24.61
C ASP A 22 5.12 10.05 -24.05
N LYS A 23 5.69 11.25 -23.89
CA LYS A 23 7.07 11.42 -23.42
C LYS A 23 7.16 12.48 -22.33
N ALA A 24 7.68 12.09 -21.16
CA ALA A 24 8.04 13.04 -20.10
C ALA A 24 9.23 13.92 -20.50
N ASN A 25 9.24 15.19 -20.08
CA ASN A 25 10.40 16.08 -20.23
C ASN A 25 11.39 15.84 -19.07
N GLU A 26 12.52 15.21 -19.34
CA GLU A 26 13.56 14.92 -18.34
C GLU A 26 14.14 16.16 -17.64
N ASN A 27 14.12 17.33 -18.32
CA ASN A 27 14.62 18.59 -17.77
C ASN A 27 13.59 19.33 -16.91
N SER A 28 12.39 18.77 -16.72
CA SER A 28 11.29 19.39 -15.97
C SER A 28 11.20 18.93 -14.51
N GLU A 29 12.19 18.17 -14.03
CA GLU A 29 12.15 17.66 -12.66
C GLU A 29 11.99 18.79 -11.64
N LYS A 30 10.91 18.71 -10.88
CA LYS A 30 10.71 19.49 -9.66
C LYS A 30 10.65 18.54 -8.48
N ILE A 31 11.64 18.62 -7.60
CA ILE A 31 11.65 17.87 -6.35
C ILE A 31 10.57 18.44 -5.43
N ILE A 32 9.66 17.56 -5.01
CA ILE A 32 8.57 17.89 -4.08
C ILE A 32 9.01 17.61 -2.65
N LEU A 33 9.60 16.43 -2.41
CA LEU A 33 9.99 15.98 -1.08
C LEU A 33 11.23 15.07 -1.16
N ARG A 34 12.10 15.17 -0.15
CA ARG A 34 13.21 14.24 0.08
C ARG A 34 13.10 13.65 1.47
N LEU A 35 13.30 12.34 1.59
CA LEU A 35 13.30 11.63 2.86
C LEU A 35 14.47 10.65 2.90
N GLY A 36 15.38 10.82 3.85
CA GLY A 36 16.47 9.87 4.07
C GLY A 36 15.93 8.55 4.59
N GLN A 37 16.36 7.44 3.98
CA GLN A 37 16.04 6.09 4.39
C GLN A 37 17.18 5.56 5.28
N PRO A 38 16.91 5.15 6.52
CA PRO A 38 17.96 4.71 7.44
C PRO A 38 18.55 3.35 7.06
N PHE A 39 17.80 2.52 6.33
CA PHE A 39 18.23 1.21 5.85
C PHE A 39 17.79 0.98 4.38
N GLY A 40 18.27 -0.10 3.76
CA GLY A 40 18.03 -0.43 2.35
C GLY A 40 16.68 -1.11 2.05
N ASN A 41 15.77 -1.19 3.03
CA ASN A 41 14.46 -1.84 2.90
C ASN A 41 13.35 -1.01 3.55
N HIS A 42 12.09 -1.36 3.27
CA HIS A 42 10.88 -0.67 3.74
C HIS A 42 10.79 0.80 3.33
N ASN A 43 11.25 1.12 2.12
CA ASN A 43 11.14 2.48 1.60
C ASN A 43 9.68 2.88 1.31
N GLY A 44 8.78 1.90 1.15
CA GLY A 44 7.43 2.11 0.65
C GLY A 44 7.47 2.83 -0.70
N GLY A 45 6.63 3.84 -0.83
CA GLY A 45 6.78 4.85 -1.87
C GLY A 45 5.62 4.98 -2.84
N HIS A 46 4.49 4.30 -2.56
CA HIS A 46 3.30 4.44 -3.37
C HIS A 46 2.76 5.87 -3.32
N LEU A 47 2.23 6.33 -4.45
CA LEU A 47 1.67 7.66 -4.64
C LEU A 47 0.24 7.51 -5.16
N ALA A 48 -0.70 8.22 -4.55
CA ALA A 48 -2.07 8.31 -5.04
C ALA A 48 -2.62 9.71 -4.83
N PHE A 49 -3.51 10.16 -5.72
CA PHE A 49 -4.32 11.35 -5.47
C PHE A 49 -5.63 10.95 -4.82
N GLY A 50 -6.01 11.64 -3.75
CA GLY A 50 -7.30 11.42 -3.11
C GLY A 50 -8.44 11.83 -4.07
N PRO A 51 -9.41 10.94 -4.35
CA PRO A 51 -10.42 11.22 -5.38
C PRO A 51 -11.42 12.31 -4.98
N ILE A 52 -11.60 12.58 -3.68
CA ILE A 52 -12.51 13.64 -3.19
C ILE A 52 -11.80 14.98 -3.02
N ASP A 53 -10.55 14.97 -2.57
CA ASP A 53 -9.85 16.20 -2.15
C ASP A 53 -8.73 16.64 -3.09
N GLY A 54 -8.34 15.80 -4.07
CA GLY A 54 -7.29 16.11 -5.03
C GLY A 54 -5.88 16.18 -4.44
N MET A 55 -5.69 15.81 -3.16
CA MET A 55 -4.40 15.92 -2.49
C MET A 55 -3.48 14.76 -2.88
N LEU A 56 -2.17 14.99 -2.84
CA LEU A 56 -1.19 13.92 -3.04
C LEU A 56 -0.96 13.17 -1.73
N TYR A 57 -1.22 11.87 -1.76
CA TYR A 57 -0.90 10.93 -0.70
C TYR A 57 0.38 10.16 -1.02
N ILE A 58 1.23 9.98 -0.01
CA ILE A 58 2.56 9.38 -0.17
C ILE A 58 2.76 8.37 0.97
N GLY A 59 2.94 7.09 0.65
CA GLY A 59 3.22 6.06 1.65
C GLY A 59 4.72 5.88 1.84
N PHE A 60 5.21 5.95 3.08
CA PHE A 60 6.58 5.60 3.45
C PHE A 60 6.56 4.53 4.53
N GLY A 61 7.40 3.50 4.39
CA GLY A 61 7.62 2.54 5.46
C GLY A 61 8.46 3.11 6.60
N ASP A 62 8.65 2.31 7.64
CA ASP A 62 9.40 2.63 8.86
C ASP A 62 10.90 2.89 8.63
N GLY A 63 11.38 2.71 7.40
CA GLY A 63 12.76 2.93 7.01
C GLY A 63 13.66 1.71 7.17
N GLY A 64 13.12 0.56 7.58
CA GLY A 64 13.77 -0.73 7.44
C GLY A 64 14.33 -1.31 8.73
N LYS A 65 15.08 -2.42 8.53
CA LYS A 65 15.60 -3.31 9.58
C LYS A 65 14.50 -3.99 10.41
N TRP A 66 14.91 -5.03 11.14
CA TRP A 66 14.01 -5.83 11.96
C TRP A 66 13.44 -5.02 13.13
N GLY A 67 12.11 -5.01 13.25
CA GLY A 67 11.41 -4.51 14.43
C GLY A 67 11.51 -3.01 14.66
N ASP A 68 11.62 -2.22 13.59
CA ASP A 68 11.69 -0.75 13.60
C ASP A 68 12.56 -0.21 14.74
N PRO A 69 13.89 -0.34 14.64
CA PRO A 69 14.81 -0.06 15.75
C PRO A 69 14.85 1.42 16.16
N TYR A 70 14.31 2.31 15.32
CA TYR A 70 14.21 3.74 15.61
C TYR A 70 12.81 4.19 16.05
N ASP A 71 11.88 3.24 16.17
CA ASP A 71 10.48 3.48 16.55
C ASP A 71 9.81 4.51 15.63
N ASN A 72 10.22 4.53 14.36
CA ASN A 72 9.78 5.48 13.36
C ASN A 72 8.26 5.43 13.15
N ALA A 73 7.67 4.22 13.16
CA ALA A 73 6.24 4.05 12.89
C ALA A 73 5.33 4.64 13.99
N GLN A 74 5.82 4.74 15.23
CA GLN A 74 5.11 5.40 16.34
C GLN A 74 5.59 6.84 16.57
N ASN A 75 6.70 7.26 15.96
CA ASN A 75 7.30 8.57 16.14
C ASN A 75 6.78 9.60 15.13
N LEU A 76 5.80 10.41 15.55
CA LEU A 76 5.22 11.47 14.71
C LEU A 76 6.19 12.62 14.35
N ASN A 77 7.45 12.64 14.84
CA ASN A 77 8.47 13.59 14.40
C ASN A 77 9.14 13.23 13.07
N THR A 78 8.94 12.01 12.57
CA THR A 78 9.44 11.55 11.28
C THR A 78 8.29 11.39 10.28
N LEU A 79 8.63 11.26 9.00
CA LEU A 79 7.70 10.92 7.92
C LEU A 79 7.71 9.41 7.61
N LEU A 80 8.57 8.65 8.27
CA LEU A 80 8.69 7.19 8.11
C LEU A 80 7.56 6.48 8.87
N GLY A 81 7.07 5.37 8.31
CA GLY A 81 5.97 4.58 8.86
C GLY A 81 4.61 5.27 8.78
N THR A 82 4.41 6.08 7.74
CA THR A 82 3.22 6.93 7.58
C THR A 82 2.69 6.95 6.16
N ILE A 83 1.43 7.33 6.01
CA ILE A 83 0.93 7.94 4.77
C ILE A 83 0.83 9.44 5.01
N LEU A 84 1.46 10.22 4.12
CA LEU A 84 1.39 11.67 4.10
C LEU A 84 0.21 12.16 3.26
N ARG A 85 -0.19 13.41 3.46
CA ARG A 85 -1.15 14.13 2.60
C ARG A 85 -0.72 15.59 2.44
N ILE A 86 -0.40 15.98 1.20
CA ILE A 86 0.10 17.32 0.84
C ILE A 86 -0.66 17.92 -0.34
N ASP A 87 -0.69 19.25 -0.40
CA ASP A 87 -1.28 20.03 -1.49
C ASP A 87 -0.17 20.48 -2.45
N ILE A 88 -0.13 19.92 -3.66
CA ILE A 88 0.89 20.25 -4.66
C ILE A 88 0.50 21.41 -5.58
N ASP A 89 -0.73 21.91 -5.47
CA ASP A 89 -1.28 22.96 -6.33
C ASP A 89 -1.17 24.35 -5.65
N HIS A 90 -1.19 24.39 -4.32
CA HIS A 90 -1.23 25.64 -3.54
C HIS A 90 0.02 25.93 -2.70
N GLY A 91 1.20 25.51 -3.15
CA GLY A 91 2.46 25.85 -2.52
C GLY A 91 3.69 25.56 -3.39
N ASP A 92 4.86 26.04 -2.95
CA ASP A 92 6.13 25.74 -3.61
C ASP A 92 7.17 25.29 -2.57
N PRO A 93 7.53 23.99 -2.52
CA PRO A 93 7.14 22.91 -3.44
C PRO A 93 5.73 22.33 -3.23
N TYR A 94 5.14 22.52 -2.05
CA TYR A 94 3.79 22.09 -1.68
C TYR A 94 3.28 22.91 -0.47
N ALA A 95 1.99 22.83 -0.19
CA ALA A 95 1.37 23.33 1.04
C ALA A 95 0.84 22.19 1.92
N ILE A 96 0.62 22.50 3.19
CA ILE A 96 -0.03 21.59 4.13
C ILE A 96 -1.54 21.87 4.13
N PRO A 97 -2.39 20.89 3.82
CA PRO A 97 -3.83 21.06 3.96
C PRO A 97 -4.22 21.43 5.40
N SER A 98 -5.07 22.45 5.55
CA SER A 98 -5.46 23.00 6.86
C SER A 98 -6.20 22.01 7.76
N ASN A 99 -6.78 20.96 7.16
CA ASN A 99 -7.50 19.90 7.84
C ASN A 99 -6.66 18.63 8.07
N ASN A 100 -5.32 18.67 7.94
CA ASN A 100 -4.48 17.55 8.37
C ASN A 100 -4.53 17.36 9.90
N PRO A 101 -4.42 16.11 10.40
CA PRO A 101 -4.66 15.78 11.82
C PRO A 101 -3.63 16.34 12.79
N PHE A 102 -2.42 16.64 12.33
CA PHE A 102 -1.29 17.05 13.18
C PHE A 102 -0.77 18.46 12.87
N ILE A 103 -1.56 19.28 12.18
CA ILE A 103 -1.17 20.64 11.80
C ILE A 103 -0.80 21.50 13.01
N ASN A 104 0.34 22.18 12.94
CA ASN A 104 0.85 23.09 13.98
C ASN A 104 0.99 22.46 15.39
N GLN A 105 1.04 21.13 15.49
CA GLN A 105 1.30 20.44 16.75
C GLN A 105 2.80 20.30 16.97
N ARG A 106 3.28 20.69 18.15
CA ARG A 106 4.69 20.54 18.52
C ARG A 106 5.07 19.06 18.48
N ASN A 107 6.26 18.78 17.95
CA ASN A 107 6.83 17.43 17.83
C ASN A 107 5.98 16.46 16.98
N LYS A 108 5.25 16.99 15.99
CA LYS A 108 4.52 16.19 15.01
C LYS A 108 4.66 16.81 13.62
N ARG A 109 4.88 15.99 12.60
CA ARG A 109 4.94 16.44 11.21
C ARG A 109 3.53 16.72 10.70
N SER A 110 3.33 17.91 10.13
CA SER A 110 2.01 18.36 9.69
C SER A 110 1.57 17.67 8.38
N GLU A 111 2.50 17.03 7.68
CA GLU A 111 2.28 16.22 6.48
C GLU A 111 1.55 14.91 6.78
N ILE A 112 1.65 14.37 8.00
CA ILE A 112 1.16 13.03 8.34
C ILE A 112 -0.38 13.01 8.25
N TRP A 113 -0.90 12.06 7.47
CA TRP A 113 -2.32 11.71 7.44
C TRP A 113 -2.63 10.56 8.40
N CYS A 114 -1.90 9.46 8.32
CA CYS A 114 -1.99 8.32 9.24
C CYS A 114 -0.60 7.70 9.46
N PHE A 115 -0.45 6.93 10.53
CA PHE A 115 0.85 6.42 10.98
C PHE A 115 0.72 5.00 11.57
N GLY A 116 1.80 4.45 12.10
CA GLY A 116 1.83 3.09 12.63
C GLY A 116 1.85 2.03 11.53
N LEU A 117 2.53 2.32 10.42
CA LEU A 117 2.66 1.41 9.27
C LEU A 117 4.11 0.91 9.18
N ARG A 118 4.29 -0.32 8.70
CA ARG A 118 5.62 -0.93 8.56
C ARG A 118 6.24 -0.65 7.20
N ASN A 119 5.58 -1.08 6.15
CA ASN A 119 5.97 -0.90 4.76
C ASN A 119 4.70 -0.93 3.88
N PRO A 120 3.95 0.19 3.82
CA PRO A 120 2.73 0.30 3.02
C PRO A 120 3.08 0.27 1.52
N TRP A 121 3.22 -0.95 0.98
CA TRP A 121 3.73 -1.21 -0.37
C TRP A 121 2.79 -0.67 -1.43
N ARG A 122 1.48 -0.87 -1.22
CA ARG A 122 0.43 -0.29 -2.04
C ARG A 122 -0.75 0.09 -1.18
N PHE A 123 -1.32 1.24 -1.48
CA PHE A 123 -2.62 1.63 -0.98
C PHE A 123 -3.46 2.17 -2.13
N SER A 124 -4.78 2.16 -1.96
CA SER A 124 -5.70 2.72 -2.93
C SER A 124 -6.88 3.36 -2.22
N PHE A 125 -7.50 4.30 -2.93
CA PHE A 125 -8.80 4.82 -2.58
C PHE A 125 -9.84 4.11 -3.43
N ASP A 126 -10.91 3.62 -2.80
CA ASP A 126 -12.09 3.22 -3.55
C ASP A 126 -12.68 4.45 -4.24
N ARG A 127 -12.75 4.46 -5.57
CA ARG A 127 -13.24 5.61 -6.36
C ARG A 127 -14.68 5.99 -6.02
N LEU A 128 -15.48 5.08 -5.48
CA LEU A 128 -16.88 5.34 -5.13
C LEU A 128 -17.06 5.84 -3.69
N THR A 129 -16.42 5.16 -2.72
CA THR A 129 -16.63 5.46 -1.29
C THR A 129 -15.54 6.35 -0.69
N ASN A 130 -14.42 6.50 -1.40
CA ASN A 130 -13.19 7.13 -0.93
C ASN A 130 -12.52 6.42 0.26
N ASP A 131 -12.92 5.18 0.57
CA ASP A 131 -12.28 4.38 1.60
C ASP A 131 -10.81 4.14 1.26
N LEU A 132 -9.94 4.22 2.28
CA LEU A 132 -8.52 3.93 2.16
C LEU A 132 -8.28 2.45 2.48
N ILE A 133 -7.63 1.74 1.56
CA ILE A 133 -7.20 0.36 1.74
C ILE A 133 -5.68 0.28 1.55
N ILE A 134 -4.98 -0.37 2.47
CA ILE A 134 -3.51 -0.41 2.51
C ILE A 134 -3.06 -1.87 2.60
N GLY A 135 -2.23 -2.33 1.67
CA GLY A 135 -1.41 -3.53 1.87
C GLY A 135 -0.12 -3.14 2.56
N ASP A 136 0.04 -3.58 3.81
CA ASP A 136 1.19 -3.29 4.65
C ASP A 136 2.00 -4.58 4.89
N VAL A 137 3.27 -4.57 4.50
CA VAL A 137 4.11 -5.77 4.54
C VAL A 137 4.58 -6.05 5.96
N GLY A 138 4.32 -7.27 6.41
CA GLY A 138 4.59 -7.77 7.76
C GLY A 138 6.05 -8.00 8.09
N GLN A 139 6.34 -8.25 9.38
CA GLN A 139 7.69 -8.47 9.88
C GLN A 139 8.11 -9.93 9.75
N ASN A 140 7.34 -10.84 10.35
CA ASN A 140 7.72 -12.22 10.61
C ASN A 140 6.61 -13.21 10.31
N LEU A 141 5.43 -12.96 10.84
CA LEU A 141 4.39 -13.96 11.00
C LEU A 141 3.12 -13.60 10.23
N TRP A 142 2.87 -12.30 9.99
CA TRP A 142 1.58 -11.86 9.49
C TRP A 142 1.73 -10.76 8.45
N GLU A 143 1.09 -10.98 7.31
CA GLU A 143 0.84 -9.94 6.32
C GLU A 143 -0.58 -9.37 6.51
N GLU A 144 -0.79 -8.10 6.18
CA GLU A 144 -2.06 -7.43 6.48
C GLU A 144 -2.61 -6.52 5.37
N ILE A 145 -3.95 -6.46 5.35
CA ILE A 145 -4.71 -5.43 4.65
C ILE A 145 -5.43 -4.59 5.69
N ASN A 146 -5.14 -3.30 5.72
CA ASN A 146 -5.86 -2.32 6.51
C ASN A 146 -6.98 -1.68 5.69
N TRP A 147 -8.12 -1.39 6.31
CA TRP A 147 -9.21 -0.61 5.72
C TRP A 147 -9.69 0.44 6.70
N SER A 148 -10.02 1.62 6.19
CA SER A 148 -10.70 2.66 6.95
C SER A 148 -11.52 3.52 5.98
N THR A 149 -12.64 4.05 6.45
CA THR A 149 -13.25 5.18 5.73
C THR A 149 -12.27 6.34 5.69
N TRP A 150 -12.37 7.20 4.67
CA TRP A 150 -11.47 8.36 4.56
C TRP A 150 -11.42 9.18 5.84
N ASN A 151 -12.58 9.50 6.41
CA ASN A 151 -12.67 10.24 7.67
C ASN A 151 -12.03 9.51 8.84
N ASN A 152 -12.24 8.20 8.96
CA ASN A 152 -11.70 7.42 10.07
C ASN A 152 -10.18 7.26 9.96
N SER A 153 -9.63 7.21 8.74
CA SER A 153 -8.18 7.09 8.50
C SER A 153 -7.39 8.33 8.96
N LYS A 154 -8.06 9.48 9.12
CA LYS A 154 -7.42 10.73 9.52
C LYS A 154 -6.87 10.64 10.95
N GLY A 155 -5.54 10.61 11.06
CA GLY A 155 -4.81 10.53 12.31
C GLY A 155 -4.80 9.13 12.92
N SER A 156 -5.22 8.10 12.18
CA SER A 156 -5.21 6.71 12.65
C SER A 156 -3.81 6.19 12.90
N ASN A 157 -3.68 5.36 13.93
CA ASN A 157 -2.52 4.53 14.21
C ASN A 157 -2.82 3.09 13.79
N TYR A 158 -2.13 2.57 12.78
CA TYR A 158 -2.29 1.19 12.30
C TYR A 158 -1.48 0.16 13.12
N GLY A 159 -0.81 0.61 14.18
CA GLY A 159 -0.35 -0.26 15.26
C GLY A 159 1.09 -0.74 15.15
N TRP A 160 1.74 -0.71 13.98
CA TRP A 160 3.16 -1.07 13.89
C TRP A 160 4.02 -0.08 14.67
N LYS A 161 4.92 -0.49 15.58
CA LYS A 161 5.36 -1.87 15.89
C LYS A 161 4.79 -2.47 17.18
N ILE A 162 3.77 -1.87 17.76
CA ILE A 162 3.08 -2.44 18.93
C ILE A 162 2.44 -3.77 18.53
N MET A 163 1.86 -3.79 17.32
CA MET A 163 1.21 -4.94 16.72
C MET A 163 1.82 -5.32 15.37
N GLU A 164 1.76 -6.61 15.04
CA GLU A 164 1.93 -7.16 13.70
C GLU A 164 0.61 -7.85 13.34
N ALA A 165 -0.17 -7.24 12.44
CA ALA A 165 -1.57 -7.56 12.24
C ALA A 165 -2.39 -7.51 13.55
N ASN A 166 -3.19 -8.53 13.86
CA ASN A 166 -3.95 -8.60 15.11
C ASN A 166 -3.16 -9.18 16.30
N HIS A 167 -1.83 -9.29 16.18
CA HIS A 167 -1.00 -9.96 17.17
C HIS A 167 -0.01 -8.98 17.79
N CYS A 168 0.22 -9.11 19.10
CA CYS A 168 1.22 -8.29 19.78
C CYS A 168 2.63 -8.59 19.26
N TYR A 169 3.40 -7.55 18.98
CA TYR A 169 4.77 -7.67 18.51
C TYR A 169 5.76 -7.12 19.53
N SER A 170 5.52 -5.90 20.04
CA SER A 170 6.39 -5.27 21.03
C SER A 170 5.56 -4.54 22.11
N PRO A 171 5.36 -5.15 23.30
CA PRO A 171 5.81 -6.49 23.71
C PRO A 171 5.11 -7.64 22.95
N GLU A 172 5.68 -8.86 22.99
CA GLU A 172 5.14 -10.05 22.29
C GLU A 172 3.77 -10.52 22.83
N GLU A 173 3.42 -10.14 24.06
CA GLU A 173 2.14 -10.46 24.69
C GLU A 173 1.60 -9.25 25.46
N ASN A 174 0.27 -9.14 25.57
CA ASN A 174 -0.43 -8.11 26.35
C ASN A 174 0.00 -6.67 26.00
N CYS A 175 0.24 -6.40 24.73
CA CYS A 175 0.50 -5.06 24.20
C CYS A 175 -0.72 -4.14 24.39
N ASP A 176 -0.47 -2.83 24.44
CA ASP A 176 -1.54 -1.83 24.53
C ASP A 176 -2.18 -1.60 23.16
N GLU A 177 -3.42 -2.05 23.01
CA GLU A 177 -4.16 -1.93 21.76
C GLU A 177 -5.02 -0.66 21.70
N PHE A 178 -4.97 0.20 22.73
CA PHE A 178 -5.83 1.36 22.81
C PHE A 178 -5.56 2.35 21.67
N GLY A 179 -6.61 2.65 20.90
CA GLY A 179 -6.55 3.60 19.79
C GLY A 179 -5.87 3.06 18.52
N LEU A 180 -5.56 1.76 18.47
CA LEU A 180 -5.02 1.11 17.27
C LEU A 180 -6.15 0.69 16.32
N VAL A 181 -5.88 0.81 15.02
CA VAL A 181 -6.75 0.31 13.97
C VAL A 181 -6.31 -1.10 13.61
N LYS A 182 -7.22 -2.07 13.79
CA LYS A 182 -6.99 -3.47 13.42
C LYS A 182 -7.15 -3.67 11.91
N PRO A 183 -6.35 -4.55 11.29
CA PRO A 183 -6.51 -4.86 9.86
C PRO A 183 -7.84 -5.56 9.58
N ILE A 184 -8.41 -5.29 8.40
CA ILE A 184 -9.64 -5.97 7.93
C ILE A 184 -9.35 -7.41 7.47
N HIS A 185 -8.09 -7.70 7.15
CA HIS A 185 -7.63 -9.03 6.82
C HIS A 185 -6.16 -9.20 7.15
N GLU A 186 -5.83 -10.35 7.74
CA GLU A 186 -4.46 -10.83 7.88
C GLU A 186 -4.31 -12.24 7.29
N TYR A 187 -3.08 -12.63 6.97
CA TYR A 187 -2.74 -14.01 6.64
C TYR A 187 -1.29 -14.36 7.05
N PRO A 188 -0.98 -15.65 7.25
CA PRO A 188 0.35 -16.06 7.69
C PRO A 188 1.45 -15.78 6.66
N ASN A 189 2.55 -15.18 7.12
CA ASN A 189 3.83 -15.16 6.42
C ASN A 189 4.54 -16.50 6.66
N ASN A 190 4.26 -17.49 5.81
CA ASN A 190 4.68 -18.89 6.01
C ASN A 190 5.30 -19.53 4.75
N VAL A 191 5.73 -18.70 3.81
CA VAL A 191 6.35 -19.15 2.56
C VAL A 191 7.87 -19.24 2.72
N ASP A 192 8.42 -20.39 2.34
CA ASP A 192 9.86 -20.54 2.12
C ASP A 192 10.21 -19.94 0.75
N TYR A 193 10.76 -18.72 0.76
CA TYR A 193 11.06 -17.98 -0.45
C TYR A 193 12.07 -18.71 -1.36
N MET A 194 13.01 -19.47 -0.78
CA MET A 194 13.98 -20.23 -1.59
C MET A 194 13.30 -21.35 -2.38
N LYS A 195 12.30 -22.01 -1.80
CA LYS A 195 11.53 -23.04 -2.50
C LYS A 195 10.66 -22.47 -3.62
N ILE A 196 10.07 -21.29 -3.41
CA ILE A 196 9.37 -20.55 -4.47
C ILE A 196 10.32 -20.26 -5.64
N LEU A 197 11.53 -19.76 -5.38
CA LEU A 197 12.52 -19.47 -6.43
C LEU A 197 12.95 -20.73 -7.20
N MET A 198 12.87 -21.90 -6.57
CA MET A 198 13.13 -23.20 -7.20
C MET A 198 11.92 -23.80 -7.93
N GLY A 199 10.79 -23.09 -7.98
CA GLY A 199 9.55 -23.56 -8.62
C GLY A 199 8.84 -24.67 -7.85
N LEU A 200 9.12 -24.81 -6.55
CA LEU A 200 8.46 -25.79 -5.69
C LEU A 200 7.20 -25.16 -5.10
N ASP A 201 6.04 -25.64 -5.53
CA ASP A 201 4.76 -25.16 -5.03
C ASP A 201 4.54 -25.60 -3.58
N HIS A 202 4.06 -24.67 -2.77
CA HIS A 202 3.61 -24.91 -1.41
C HIS A 202 2.10 -24.72 -1.36
N ALA A 203 1.37 -25.77 -1.72
CA ALA A 203 -0.09 -25.77 -1.74
C ALA A 203 -0.71 -25.30 -0.41
N GLU A 204 -0.03 -25.50 0.72
CA GLU A 204 -0.46 -25.11 2.07
C GLU A 204 0.07 -23.75 2.55
N ALA A 205 1.07 -23.16 1.90
CA ALA A 205 1.52 -21.82 2.27
C ALA A 205 0.47 -20.77 1.86
N THR A 206 0.46 -19.60 2.48
CA THR A 206 -0.45 -18.50 2.14
C THR A 206 0.30 -17.41 1.40
N GLY A 207 1.33 -16.81 1.99
CA GLY A 207 2.14 -15.77 1.36
C GLY A 207 3.37 -15.40 2.18
N CYS A 208 4.14 -14.43 1.71
CA CYS A 208 5.20 -13.80 2.51
C CYS A 208 5.42 -12.30 2.30
N SER A 209 4.63 -11.67 1.42
CA SER A 209 4.70 -10.22 1.22
C SER A 209 3.44 -9.76 0.50
N VAL A 210 2.54 -9.11 1.24
CA VAL A 210 1.31 -8.56 0.65
C VAL A 210 1.63 -7.43 -0.31
N THR A 211 1.04 -7.48 -1.50
CA THR A 211 1.19 -6.42 -2.50
C THR A 211 0.16 -5.32 -2.31
N GLY A 212 -0.99 -5.60 -1.70
CA GLY A 212 -2.18 -4.72 -1.74
C GLY A 212 -2.90 -4.80 -3.08
N GLY A 213 -3.81 -3.86 -3.35
CA GLY A 213 -4.71 -3.97 -4.50
C GLY A 213 -5.70 -2.81 -4.67
N TYR A 214 -6.81 -3.07 -5.37
CA TYR A 214 -7.84 -2.07 -5.71
C TYR A 214 -9.25 -2.65 -5.56
N VAL A 215 -10.22 -1.77 -5.30
CA VAL A 215 -11.65 -2.10 -5.43
C VAL A 215 -12.04 -2.02 -6.89
N TYR A 216 -12.54 -3.11 -7.47
CA TYR A 216 -12.96 -3.16 -8.86
C TYR A 216 -14.17 -2.24 -9.08
N ARG A 217 -14.01 -1.27 -9.98
CA ARG A 217 -15.03 -0.29 -10.39
C ARG A 217 -15.29 -0.27 -11.91
N GLY A 218 -14.71 -1.22 -12.65
CA GLY A 218 -14.90 -1.40 -14.09
C GLY A 218 -16.29 -1.91 -14.49
N SER A 219 -16.73 -1.64 -15.71
CA SER A 219 -18.04 -2.08 -16.19
C SER A 219 -18.00 -3.43 -16.90
N ALA A 220 -16.81 -3.91 -17.30
CA ALA A 220 -16.70 -5.12 -18.11
C ALA A 220 -17.00 -6.42 -17.34
N ILE A 221 -16.88 -6.41 -16.01
CA ILE A 221 -17.10 -7.58 -15.15
C ILE A 221 -18.06 -7.17 -14.01
N PRO A 222 -19.38 -7.08 -14.28
CA PRO A 222 -20.37 -6.60 -13.30
C PRO A 222 -20.36 -7.38 -11.98
N GLU A 223 -20.00 -8.66 -11.99
CA GLU A 223 -19.95 -9.47 -10.75
C GLU A 223 -18.87 -9.00 -9.77
N LEU A 224 -17.80 -8.36 -10.26
CA LEU A 224 -16.70 -7.87 -9.43
C LEU A 224 -16.94 -6.47 -8.86
N GLN A 225 -18.01 -5.78 -9.24
CA GLN A 225 -18.30 -4.44 -8.72
C GLN A 225 -18.25 -4.35 -7.19
N GLY A 226 -17.44 -3.41 -6.68
CA GLY A 226 -17.24 -3.19 -5.24
C GLY A 226 -16.42 -4.27 -4.53
N THR A 227 -15.71 -5.10 -5.29
CA THR A 227 -14.85 -6.17 -4.74
C THR A 227 -13.42 -5.69 -4.68
N TYR A 228 -12.81 -5.72 -3.49
CA TYR A 228 -11.39 -5.48 -3.32
C TYR A 228 -10.63 -6.73 -3.75
N ILE A 229 -9.71 -6.56 -4.70
CA ILE A 229 -8.84 -7.61 -5.23
C ILE A 229 -7.39 -7.24 -4.91
N PHE A 230 -6.65 -8.16 -4.31
CA PHE A 230 -5.27 -7.97 -3.88
C PHE A 230 -4.48 -9.26 -4.08
N GLY A 231 -3.15 -9.17 -3.94
CA GLY A 231 -2.28 -10.33 -4.10
C GLY A 231 -1.08 -10.34 -3.16
N ASP A 232 -0.35 -11.45 -3.25
CA ASP A 232 0.91 -11.68 -2.55
C ASP A 232 2.05 -11.80 -3.56
N TYR A 233 3.14 -11.10 -3.29
CA TYR A 233 4.32 -11.11 -4.13
C TYR A 233 4.86 -12.53 -4.25
N CYS A 234 5.22 -13.17 -3.13
CA CYS A 234 5.94 -14.44 -3.16
C CYS A 234 5.22 -15.54 -3.94
N THR A 235 3.91 -15.66 -3.75
CA THR A 235 3.14 -16.81 -4.22
C THR A 235 2.37 -16.54 -5.52
N GLY A 236 2.23 -15.27 -5.90
CA GLY A 236 1.34 -14.88 -6.99
C GLY A 236 -0.13 -15.16 -6.70
N ARG A 237 -0.48 -15.45 -5.44
CA ARG A 237 -1.88 -15.65 -5.07
C ARG A 237 -2.64 -14.35 -5.16
N ILE A 238 -3.87 -14.45 -5.64
CA ILE A 238 -4.83 -13.37 -5.79
C ILE A 238 -6.06 -13.76 -4.99
N TRP A 239 -6.46 -12.87 -4.11
CA TRP A 239 -7.68 -13.01 -3.32
C TRP A 239 -8.59 -11.82 -3.55
N SER A 240 -9.83 -12.01 -3.14
CA SER A 240 -10.83 -10.96 -3.17
C SER A 240 -11.71 -11.00 -1.95
N PHE A 241 -12.24 -9.85 -1.56
CA PHE A 241 -13.36 -9.75 -0.64
C PHE A 241 -14.17 -8.49 -0.91
N ARG A 242 -15.37 -8.41 -0.32
CA ARG A 242 -16.16 -7.19 -0.27
C ARG A 242 -16.13 -6.61 1.13
N ILE A 243 -16.35 -5.31 1.22
CA ILE A 243 -16.43 -4.58 2.48
C ILE A 243 -17.87 -4.11 2.65
N LYS A 244 -18.55 -4.60 3.69
CA LYS A 244 -19.93 -4.23 4.02
C LYS A 244 -19.98 -3.83 5.48
N ASN A 245 -20.42 -2.60 5.75
CA ASN A 245 -20.49 -2.05 7.12
C ASN A 245 -19.16 -2.20 7.90
N GLY A 246 -18.03 -2.00 7.21
CA GLY A 246 -16.69 -2.14 7.78
C GLY A 246 -16.25 -3.57 8.08
N GLN A 247 -16.96 -4.58 7.58
CA GLN A 247 -16.58 -5.98 7.72
C GLN A 247 -16.28 -6.63 6.38
N LYS A 248 -15.33 -7.57 6.40
CA LYS A 248 -14.99 -8.42 5.27
C LYS A 248 -16.10 -9.45 5.01
N THR A 249 -16.61 -9.50 3.78
CA THR A 249 -17.54 -10.54 3.31
C THR A 249 -17.05 -11.15 2.01
N ASP A 250 -17.61 -12.29 1.61
CA ASP A 250 -17.37 -12.90 0.29
C ASP A 250 -15.88 -13.13 -0.03
N PHE A 251 -15.09 -13.53 0.98
CA PHE A 251 -13.65 -13.79 0.80
C PHE A 251 -13.43 -15.01 -0.11
N LYS A 252 -12.62 -14.84 -1.15
CA LYS A 252 -12.31 -15.88 -2.13
C LYS A 252 -10.82 -15.88 -2.50
N ASN A 253 -10.30 -17.06 -2.79
CA ASN A 253 -9.01 -17.23 -3.47
C ASN A 253 -9.29 -17.35 -4.98
N LEU A 254 -9.00 -16.29 -5.73
CA LEU A 254 -9.26 -16.21 -7.17
C LEU A 254 -8.23 -16.98 -7.99
N SER A 255 -7.02 -17.24 -7.46
CA SER A 255 -5.98 -17.95 -8.22
C SER A 255 -6.42 -19.33 -8.70
N LYS A 256 -7.27 -20.03 -7.94
CA LYS A 256 -7.81 -21.34 -8.34
C LYS A 256 -8.82 -21.27 -9.49
N GLU A 257 -9.52 -20.16 -9.61
CA GLU A 257 -10.47 -19.93 -10.71
C GLU A 257 -9.70 -19.46 -11.95
N LEU A 258 -8.81 -18.48 -11.77
CA LEU A 258 -7.94 -17.97 -12.83
C LEU A 258 -7.07 -19.06 -13.46
N SER A 259 -6.56 -20.02 -12.69
CA SER A 259 -5.74 -21.12 -13.23
C SER A 259 -6.51 -22.08 -14.15
N LYS A 260 -7.85 -22.08 -14.10
CA LYS A 260 -8.68 -22.93 -14.98
C LYS A 260 -8.91 -22.27 -16.35
N THR A 261 -8.96 -20.95 -16.40
CA THR A 261 -9.37 -20.19 -17.60
C THR A 261 -8.21 -19.43 -18.23
N SER A 262 -7.14 -19.16 -17.48
CA SER A 262 -5.98 -18.39 -17.95
C SER A 262 -4.87 -19.30 -18.48
N LYS A 263 -4.32 -18.97 -19.66
CA LYS A 263 -3.13 -19.65 -20.22
C LYS A 263 -1.87 -19.46 -19.37
N LYS A 264 -1.80 -18.33 -18.68
CA LYS A 264 -0.71 -17.96 -17.77
C LYS A 264 -1.31 -17.16 -16.61
N ILE A 265 -0.83 -17.43 -15.41
CA ILE A 265 -1.20 -16.69 -14.21
C ILE A 265 -0.02 -15.83 -13.74
N PRO A 266 -0.28 -14.68 -13.09
CA PRO A 266 0.77 -13.86 -12.50
C PRO A 266 1.55 -14.64 -11.42
N THR A 267 2.86 -14.43 -11.36
CA THR A 267 3.75 -14.85 -10.27
C THR A 267 4.45 -13.59 -9.74
N PHE A 268 5.07 -13.58 -8.55
CA PHE A 268 5.85 -12.41 -8.10
C PHE A 268 5.08 -11.07 -8.24
N ILE A 269 3.82 -11.02 -7.77
CA ILE A 269 2.92 -9.88 -8.02
C ILE A 269 3.50 -8.63 -7.37
N SER A 270 3.98 -7.70 -8.20
CA SER A 270 4.69 -6.50 -7.74
C SER A 270 3.76 -5.29 -7.64
N SER A 271 2.68 -5.27 -8.43
CA SER A 271 1.72 -4.17 -8.45
C SER A 271 0.37 -4.62 -9.00
N PHE A 272 -0.65 -3.83 -8.69
CA PHE A 272 -1.89 -3.76 -9.46
C PHE A 272 -1.98 -2.39 -10.16
N GLY A 273 -2.88 -2.27 -11.13
CA GLY A 273 -3.20 -1.00 -11.78
C GLY A 273 -4.66 -0.98 -12.23
N GLU A 274 -5.15 0.22 -12.54
CA GLU A 274 -6.48 0.44 -13.08
C GLU A 274 -6.38 1.27 -14.36
N ASP A 275 -7.21 1.00 -15.36
CA ASP A 275 -7.39 1.94 -16.47
C ASP A 275 -8.40 3.06 -16.13
N GLN A 276 -8.63 3.96 -17.10
CA GLN A 276 -9.59 5.06 -16.95
C GLN A 276 -11.05 4.58 -16.79
N ASN A 277 -11.36 3.35 -17.21
CA ASN A 277 -12.68 2.75 -17.08
C ASN A 277 -12.84 1.99 -15.76
N GLY A 278 -11.78 1.87 -14.95
CA GLY A 278 -11.79 1.11 -13.69
C GLY A 278 -11.56 -0.38 -13.89
N GLU A 279 -11.11 -0.81 -15.08
CA GLU A 279 -10.72 -2.19 -15.30
C GLU A 279 -9.38 -2.47 -14.64
N LEU A 280 -9.24 -3.65 -14.02
CA LEU A 280 -8.08 -3.99 -13.23
C LEU A 280 -7.02 -4.77 -14.01
N TYR A 281 -5.78 -4.48 -13.65
CA TYR A 281 -4.58 -5.09 -14.18
C TYR A 281 -3.68 -5.58 -13.04
N VAL A 282 -2.99 -6.68 -13.28
CA VAL A 282 -1.95 -7.22 -12.39
C VAL A 282 -0.61 -7.11 -13.10
N VAL A 283 0.42 -6.70 -12.36
CA VAL A 283 1.79 -6.63 -12.86
C VAL A 283 2.64 -7.61 -12.07
N ASP A 284 3.31 -8.51 -12.78
CA ASP A 284 4.33 -9.35 -12.17
C ASP A 284 5.72 -8.71 -12.22
N TYR A 285 6.60 -9.13 -11.31
CA TYR A 285 7.99 -8.67 -11.27
C TYR A 285 8.81 -9.12 -12.49
N MET A 286 8.30 -10.06 -13.28
CA MET A 286 8.93 -10.50 -14.53
C MET A 286 8.62 -9.57 -15.71
N GLY A 287 7.79 -8.54 -15.51
CA GLY A 287 7.47 -7.52 -16.50
C GLY A 287 6.22 -7.80 -17.34
N PHE A 288 5.41 -8.80 -16.98
CA PHE A 288 4.12 -9.05 -17.64
C PHE A 288 3.00 -8.25 -16.98
N ILE A 289 2.05 -7.82 -17.81
CA ILE A 289 0.83 -7.15 -17.41
C ILE A 289 -0.35 -8.05 -17.83
N TYR A 290 -1.22 -8.37 -16.87
CA TYR A 290 -2.41 -9.20 -17.05
C TYR A 290 -3.64 -8.34 -16.83
N LYS A 291 -4.68 -8.54 -17.63
CA LYS A 291 -5.98 -7.87 -17.49
C LYS A 291 -7.01 -8.87 -16.97
N PHE A 292 -7.82 -8.49 -15.99
CA PHE A 292 -9.00 -9.29 -15.62
C PHE A 292 -10.04 -9.20 -16.74
N ILE A 293 -10.61 -10.35 -17.11
CA ILE A 293 -11.68 -10.47 -18.11
C ILE A 293 -12.81 -11.35 -17.54
N SER A 294 -14.02 -11.15 -18.05
CA SER A 294 -15.13 -12.10 -17.86
C SER A 294 -15.11 -13.14 -18.98
N ASP A 295 -15.60 -14.34 -18.71
CA ASP A 295 -15.70 -15.45 -19.67
C ASP A 295 -16.84 -15.24 -20.69
#